data_AF-A0A7Y2GVH6-F1
#
_entry.id   AF-A0A7Y2GVH6-F1
#
_cell.length_a   1.000
_cell.length_b   1.000
_cell.length_c   1.000
_cell.angle_alpha   90.00
_cell.angle_beta   90.00
_cell.angle_gamma   90.00
#
_symmetry.space_group_name_H-M   'P 1'
#
loop_
_entity.id
_entity.type
_entity.pdbx_description
1 polymer ?
#
loop_
_entity_poly.entity_id
_entity_poly.type
_entity_poly.pdbx_seq_one_letter_code
_entity_poly.pdbx_strand_id
1 'polypeptide(L)'
;LLVIDAAEGVTNLDASIAGYALESGCSIIVAINKWDLIEDKDTGTVSEFERRFHDKLKFLDWAPVTTVSALSGQRIIKILPIVEKAFEARSIRVSTSKLNDFFKETVMQPKGGGGVAPGRGGRASLNVKYITQAGIRPPLFILFTSGGGKAGLHFSYLRYIENCLREEFEFFATPVRIVERHRGKKGGKR
;
A
#
# COMPACT_ATOMS: atom_id res chain seq x y z
N LEU A 1 9.26 12.27 2.84
CA LEU A 1 8.84 13.06 1.66
C LEU A 1 9.74 12.65 0.51
N LEU A 2 9.17 12.27 -0.63
CA LEU A 2 9.89 12.05 -1.88
C LEU A 2 9.69 13.29 -2.74
N VAL A 3 10.74 14.08 -2.92
CA VAL A 3 10.65 15.33 -3.70
C VAL A 3 11.03 15.03 -5.13
N ILE A 4 10.17 15.38 -6.08
CA ILE A 4 10.37 15.19 -7.52
C ILE A 4 10.40 16.57 -8.19
N ASP A 5 11.33 16.80 -9.10
CA ASP A 5 11.37 18.01 -9.90
C ASP A 5 10.26 17.99 -10.96
N ALA A 6 9.42 19.03 -11.02
CA ALA A 6 8.33 19.10 -12.00
C ALA A 6 8.84 19.16 -13.46
N ALA A 7 10.00 19.76 -13.72
CA ALA A 7 10.52 19.91 -15.07
C ALA A 7 11.17 18.62 -15.60
N GLU A 8 11.89 17.90 -14.73
CA GLU A 8 12.57 16.65 -15.10
C GLU A 8 11.64 15.43 -14.97
N GLY A 9 10.68 15.48 -14.05
CA GLY A 9 9.84 14.35 -13.67
C GLY A 9 10.62 13.24 -12.96
N VAL A 10 10.03 12.05 -12.90
CA VAL A 10 10.64 10.91 -12.19
C VAL A 10 11.85 10.36 -12.96
N THR A 11 13.00 10.33 -12.30
CA THR A 11 14.26 9.74 -12.78
C THR A 11 14.50 8.34 -12.20
N ASN A 12 15.53 7.64 -12.71
CA ASN A 12 15.94 6.33 -12.17
C ASN A 12 16.47 6.42 -10.74
N LEU A 13 17.11 7.55 -10.39
CA LEU A 13 17.60 7.77 -9.03
C LEU A 13 16.43 7.94 -8.06
N ASP A 14 15.41 8.71 -8.45
CA ASP A 14 14.18 8.87 -7.65
C ASP A 14 13.49 7.53 -7.41
N ALA A 15 13.40 6.69 -8.44
CA ALA A 15 12.85 5.35 -8.35
C ALA A 15 13.63 4.46 -7.36
N SER A 16 14.95 4.56 -7.37
CA SER A 16 15.83 3.80 -6.48
C SER A 16 15.68 4.26 -5.02
N ILE A 17 15.64 5.57 -4.77
CA ILE A 17 15.41 6.15 -3.44
C ILE A 17 14.02 5.77 -2.93
N ALA A 18 13.00 5.85 -3.79
CA ALA A 18 11.64 5.44 -3.49
C ALA A 18 11.55 3.96 -3.09
N GLY A 19 12.23 3.08 -3.83
CA GLY A 19 12.34 1.65 -3.51
C GLY A 19 12.96 1.42 -2.13
N TYR A 20 14.09 2.07 -1.84
CA TYR A 20 14.74 1.99 -0.54
C TYR A 20 13.86 2.47 0.61
N ALA A 21 13.13 3.57 0.42
CA ALA A 21 12.19 4.09 1.40
C ALA A 21 11.03 3.11 1.67
N LEU A 22 10.51 2.47 0.63
CA LEU A 22 9.47 1.45 0.74
C LEU A 22 9.96 0.21 1.52
N GLU A 23 11.14 -0.30 1.16
CA GLU A 23 11.77 -1.44 1.84
C GLU A 23 12.08 -1.13 3.32
N SER A 24 12.39 0.13 3.63
CA SER A 24 12.59 0.61 5.00
C SER A 24 11.27 0.80 5.78
N GLY A 25 10.11 0.74 5.11
CA GLY A 25 8.80 0.86 5.77
C GLY A 25 8.42 2.30 6.07
N CYS A 26 9.02 3.25 5.35
CA CYS A 26 8.72 4.66 5.46
C CYS A 26 7.34 4.98 4.87
N SER A 27 6.60 5.88 5.51
CA SER A 27 5.47 6.52 4.88
C SER A 27 5.98 7.46 3.77
N ILE A 28 5.36 7.39 2.60
CA ILE A 28 5.80 8.10 1.40
C ILE A 28 4.70 9.07 0.99
N ILE A 29 5.08 10.34 0.89
CA ILE A 29 4.29 11.44 0.33
C ILE A 29 5.17 12.04 -0.76
N VAL A 30 4.61 12.20 -1.95
CA VAL A 30 5.32 12.70 -3.12
C VAL A 30 5.07 14.19 -3.23
N ALA A 31 6.14 14.98 -3.24
CA ALA A 31 6.07 16.42 -3.40
C ALA A 31 6.70 16.81 -4.74
N ILE A 32 5.86 17.16 -5.72
CA ILE A 32 6.31 17.68 -7.00
C ILE A 32 6.70 19.15 -6.80
N ASN A 33 8.00 19.42 -6.78
CA ASN A 33 8.59 20.73 -6.51
C ASN A 33 8.84 21.50 -7.81
N LYS A 34 9.11 22.81 -7.70
CA LYS A 34 9.25 23.76 -8.81
C LYS A 34 7.97 23.88 -9.65
N TRP A 35 6.82 23.71 -8.99
CA TRP A 35 5.53 23.79 -9.67
C TRP A 35 5.28 25.16 -10.32
N ASP A 36 5.97 26.21 -9.88
CA ASP A 36 5.98 27.54 -10.48
C ASP A 36 6.48 27.56 -11.93
N LEU A 37 7.36 26.64 -12.33
CA LEU A 37 7.94 26.57 -13.68
C LEU A 37 7.02 25.92 -14.72
N ILE A 38 5.91 25.31 -14.30
CA ILE A 38 4.95 24.69 -15.23
C ILE A 38 4.07 25.80 -15.80
N GLU A 39 4.24 26.11 -17.07
CA GLU A 39 3.37 27.04 -17.82
C GLU A 39 2.06 26.32 -18.21
N ASP A 40 1.00 27.08 -18.54
CA ASP A 40 -0.30 26.55 -19.00
C ASP A 40 -0.93 25.47 -18.09
N LYS A 41 -1.06 25.82 -16.80
CA LYS A 41 -1.71 24.98 -15.79
C LYS A 41 -3.23 24.95 -16.00
N ASP A 42 -3.71 23.94 -16.71
CA ASP A 42 -5.13 23.59 -16.69
C ASP A 42 -5.47 22.71 -15.49
N THR A 43 -6.77 22.59 -15.20
CA THR A 43 -7.28 21.71 -14.12
C THR A 43 -6.80 20.25 -14.28
N GLY A 44 -6.50 19.81 -15.51
CA GLY A 44 -6.02 18.46 -15.81
C GLY A 44 -4.51 18.24 -15.60
N THR A 45 -3.70 19.30 -15.56
CA THR A 45 -2.23 19.18 -15.54
C THR A 45 -1.75 18.44 -14.29
N VAL A 46 -2.30 18.75 -13.11
CA VAL A 46 -1.94 18.05 -11.86
C VAL A 46 -2.22 16.56 -11.96
N SER A 47 -3.40 16.18 -12.46
CA SER A 47 -3.81 14.79 -12.62
C SER A 47 -2.95 14.04 -13.63
N GLU A 48 -2.49 14.71 -14.69
CA GLU A 48 -1.56 14.11 -15.65
C GLU A 48 -0.20 13.81 -15.00
N PHE A 49 0.34 14.75 -14.22
CA PHE A 49 1.59 14.55 -13.49
C PHE A 49 1.48 13.40 -12.47
N GLU A 50 0.38 13.34 -11.72
CA GLU A 50 0.09 12.25 -10.80
C GLU A 50 0.01 10.91 -11.55
N ARG A 51 -0.71 10.86 -12.68
CA ARG A 51 -0.78 9.66 -13.51
C ARG A 51 0.59 9.22 -14.03
N ARG A 52 1.40 10.15 -14.55
CA ARG A 52 2.75 9.87 -15.07
C ARG A 52 3.69 9.38 -13.95
N PHE A 53 3.53 9.91 -12.74
CA PHE A 53 4.25 9.43 -11.56
C PHE A 53 3.88 7.97 -11.25
N HIS A 54 2.60 7.65 -11.15
CA HIS A 54 2.12 6.30 -10.86
C HIS A 54 2.45 5.30 -11.98
N ASP A 55 2.38 5.72 -13.24
CA ASP A 55 2.78 4.89 -14.39
C ASP A 55 4.26 4.45 -14.28
N LYS A 56 5.15 5.34 -13.83
CA LYS A 56 6.59 5.06 -13.62
C LYS A 56 6.87 4.32 -12.31
N LEU A 57 6.15 4.63 -11.24
CA LEU A 57 6.35 4.11 -9.89
C LEU A 57 5.12 3.36 -9.39
N LYS A 58 4.71 2.32 -10.12
CA LYS A 58 3.53 1.48 -9.81
C LYS A 58 3.51 0.86 -8.42
N PHE A 59 4.67 0.73 -7.79
CA PHE A 59 4.77 0.23 -6.42
C PHE A 59 4.40 1.29 -5.36
N LEU A 60 4.22 2.54 -5.77
CA LEU A 60 3.77 3.69 -4.99
C LEU A 60 2.41 4.23 -5.45
N ASP A 61 1.57 3.42 -6.10
CA ASP A 61 0.21 3.81 -6.52
C ASP A 61 -0.66 4.35 -5.37
N TRP A 62 -0.30 4.01 -4.15
CA TRP A 62 -0.99 4.43 -2.94
C TRP A 62 -0.42 5.71 -2.28
N ALA A 63 0.74 6.18 -2.74
CA ALA A 63 1.42 7.33 -2.14
C ALA A 63 0.76 8.61 -2.65
N PRO A 64 0.27 9.50 -1.77
CA PRO A 64 -0.36 10.74 -2.19
C PRO A 64 0.65 11.67 -2.86
N VAL A 65 0.19 12.35 -3.91
CA VAL A 65 0.95 13.35 -4.64
C VAL A 65 0.46 14.75 -4.27
N THR A 66 1.41 15.66 -4.01
CA THR A 66 1.12 17.08 -3.79
C THR A 66 2.09 17.93 -4.60
N THR A 67 1.62 19.07 -5.11
CA THR A 67 2.47 20.00 -5.85
C THR A 67 2.86 21.18 -4.97
N VAL A 68 4.12 21.59 -5.06
CA VAL A 68 4.71 22.64 -4.23
C VAL A 68 5.68 23.49 -5.04
N SER A 69 5.92 24.71 -4.56
CA SER A 69 7.05 25.52 -5.01
C SER A 69 7.78 26.01 -3.77
N ALA A 70 8.97 25.47 -3.54
CA ALA A 70 9.83 25.92 -2.45
C ALA A 70 10.28 27.38 -2.63
N LEU A 71 10.39 27.85 -3.89
CA LEU A 71 10.80 29.22 -4.21
C LEU A 71 9.73 30.25 -3.83
N SER A 72 8.48 30.01 -4.25
CA SER A 72 7.37 30.93 -3.97
C SER A 72 6.67 30.65 -2.63
N GLY A 73 6.99 29.53 -1.97
CA GLY A 73 6.28 29.03 -0.79
C GLY A 73 4.92 28.40 -1.10
N GLN A 74 4.54 28.28 -2.38
CA GLN A 74 3.24 27.73 -2.77
C GLN A 74 3.03 26.32 -2.20
N ARG A 75 1.93 26.16 -1.44
CA ARG A 75 1.45 24.89 -0.88
C ARG A 75 2.41 24.18 0.10
N ILE A 76 3.54 24.78 0.48
CA ILE A 76 4.48 24.20 1.45
C ILE A 76 3.80 23.94 2.80
N ILE A 77 2.96 24.87 3.27
CA ILE A 77 2.24 24.74 4.55
C ILE A 77 1.29 23.53 4.54
N LYS A 78 0.80 23.10 3.36
CA LYS A 78 -0.10 21.94 3.25
C LYS A 78 0.62 20.61 3.48
N ILE A 79 1.94 20.58 3.47
CA ILE A 79 2.71 19.34 3.70
C ILE A 79 2.51 18.85 5.13
N LEU A 80 2.51 19.74 6.12
CA LEU A 80 2.47 19.36 7.54
C LEU A 80 1.20 18.55 7.89
N PRO A 81 -0.03 19.00 7.55
CA PRO A 81 -1.22 18.20 7.78
C PRO A 81 -1.21 16.84 7.07
N ILE A 82 -0.60 16.75 5.88
CA ILE A 82 -0.51 15.48 5.14
C ILE A 82 0.44 14.51 5.87
N VAL A 83 1.55 15.02 6.40
CA VAL A 83 2.51 14.23 7.19
C VAL A 83 1.87 13.76 8.50
N GLU A 84 1.11 14.60 9.19
CA GLU A 84 0.35 14.23 10.39
C GLU A 84 -0.65 13.12 10.08
N LYS A 85 -1.45 13.26 9.02
CA LYS A 85 -2.37 12.22 8.56
C LYS A 85 -1.66 10.90 8.25
N ALA A 86 -0.50 10.96 7.59
CA ALA A 86 0.31 9.77 7.31
C ALA A 86 0.84 9.12 8.60
N PHE A 87 1.22 9.93 9.59
CA PHE A 87 1.68 9.47 10.89
C PHE A 87 0.57 8.77 11.69
N GLU A 88 -0.64 9.32 11.68
CA GLU A 88 -1.81 8.71 12.28
C GLU A 88 -2.13 7.37 11.61
N ALA A 89 -2.24 7.38 10.27
CA ALA A 89 -2.55 6.19 9.48
C ALA A 89 -1.55 5.04 9.71
N ARG A 90 -0.24 5.31 9.74
CA ARG A 90 0.77 4.27 10.02
C ARG A 90 0.74 3.72 11.45
N SER A 91 0.07 4.43 12.36
CA SER A 91 -0.05 4.08 13.78
C SER A 91 -1.31 3.28 14.09
N ILE A 92 -2.22 3.15 13.13
CA ILE A 92 -3.48 2.42 13.30
C ILE A 92 -3.21 0.98 13.73
N ARG A 93 -3.84 0.60 14.85
CA ARG A 93 -3.90 -0.78 15.33
C ARG A 93 -5.33 -1.30 15.22
N VAL A 94 -5.49 -2.38 14.47
CA VAL A 94 -6.77 -3.07 14.25
C VAL A 94 -6.80 -4.34 15.10
N SER A 95 -7.89 -4.56 15.83
CA SER A 95 -8.04 -5.77 16.63
C SER A 95 -8.12 -7.01 15.75
N THR A 96 -7.62 -8.14 16.26
CA THR A 96 -7.68 -9.42 15.54
C THR A 96 -9.13 -9.79 15.19
N SER A 97 -10.11 -9.52 16.07
CA SER A 97 -11.53 -9.78 15.75
C SER A 97 -11.97 -8.99 14.53
N LYS A 98 -11.81 -7.65 14.57
CA LYS A 98 -12.21 -6.76 13.46
C LYS A 98 -11.54 -7.15 12.15
N LEU A 99 -10.25 -7.51 12.18
CA LEU A 99 -9.54 -7.97 10.98
C LEU A 99 -10.10 -9.27 10.41
N ASN A 100 -10.48 -10.21 11.27
CA ASN A 100 -11.02 -11.49 10.81
C ASN A 100 -12.46 -11.35 10.29
N ASP A 101 -13.24 -10.45 10.87
CA ASP A 101 -14.59 -10.14 10.39
C ASP A 101 -14.49 -9.45 9.01
N PHE A 102 -13.67 -8.42 8.88
CA PHE A 102 -13.33 -7.79 7.60
C PHE A 102 -12.86 -8.81 6.54
N PHE A 103 -11.95 -9.72 6.91
CA PHE A 103 -11.41 -10.69 5.96
C PHE A 103 -12.49 -11.65 5.44
N LYS A 104 -13.41 -12.10 6.30
CA LYS A 104 -14.52 -12.97 5.89
C LYS A 104 -15.49 -12.24 4.97
N GLU A 105 -15.86 -11.01 5.33
CA GLU A 105 -16.91 -10.25 4.63
C GLU A 105 -16.42 -9.65 3.32
N THR A 106 -15.21 -9.10 3.29
CA THR A 106 -14.72 -8.33 2.13
C THR A 106 -13.83 -9.17 1.21
N VAL A 107 -12.96 -9.99 1.78
CA VAL A 107 -11.93 -10.72 0.99
C VAL A 107 -12.43 -12.10 0.55
N MET A 108 -13.11 -12.85 1.43
CA MET A 108 -13.60 -14.19 1.10
C MET A 108 -14.96 -14.19 0.39
N GLN A 109 -15.80 -13.19 0.65
CA GLN A 109 -17.14 -13.06 0.08
C GLN A 109 -17.36 -11.69 -0.58
N PRO A 110 -16.55 -11.33 -1.60
CA PRO A 110 -16.68 -10.03 -2.24
C PRO A 110 -18.10 -9.86 -2.79
N LYS A 111 -18.84 -8.92 -2.22
CA LYS A 111 -20.17 -8.50 -2.69
C LYS A 111 -20.01 -7.95 -4.12
N GLY A 112 -20.23 -8.79 -5.12
CA GLY A 112 -20.09 -8.40 -6.54
C GLY A 112 -19.36 -9.40 -7.44
N GLY A 113 -18.92 -10.57 -6.96
CA GLY A 113 -18.41 -11.65 -7.82
C GLY A 113 -17.05 -11.40 -8.47
N GLY A 114 -16.42 -10.24 -8.25
CA GLY A 114 -15.10 -9.85 -8.78
C GLY A 114 -13.91 -10.35 -7.96
N GLY A 115 -14.13 -11.23 -6.98
CA GLY A 115 -13.03 -11.85 -6.24
C GLY A 115 -12.09 -12.60 -7.17
N VAL A 116 -10.78 -12.41 -7.01
CA VAL A 116 -9.79 -13.31 -7.58
C VAL A 116 -10.01 -14.66 -6.91
N ALA A 117 -10.86 -15.51 -7.50
CA ALA A 117 -11.08 -16.86 -7.02
C ALA A 117 -9.71 -17.55 -6.93
N PRO A 118 -9.35 -18.18 -5.79
CA PRO A 118 -8.21 -19.08 -5.74
C PRO A 118 -8.41 -20.10 -6.86
N GLY A 119 -7.57 -20.02 -7.89
CA GLY A 119 -7.94 -20.40 -9.26
C GLY A 119 -8.62 -21.76 -9.41
N ARG A 120 -9.60 -21.81 -10.32
CA ARG A 120 -10.01 -23.03 -11.04
C ARG A 120 -8.77 -23.61 -11.74
N GLY A 121 -8.01 -24.45 -11.04
CA GLY A 121 -6.75 -24.96 -11.59
C GLY A 121 -5.86 -25.67 -10.58
N GLY A 122 -6.39 -26.66 -9.87
CA GLY A 122 -5.60 -27.83 -9.46
C GLY A 122 -4.44 -27.67 -8.48
N ARG A 123 -4.24 -26.54 -7.80
CA ARG A 123 -3.27 -26.43 -6.69
C ARG A 123 -3.91 -25.77 -5.48
N ALA A 124 -4.35 -26.65 -4.57
CA ALA A 124 -4.69 -26.43 -3.16
C ALA A 124 -5.32 -25.08 -2.83
N SER A 125 -6.60 -25.11 -2.48
CA SER A 125 -7.26 -24.08 -1.67
C SER A 125 -6.40 -23.74 -0.44
N LEU A 126 -5.51 -22.75 -0.57
CA LEU A 126 -4.82 -22.14 0.54
C LEU A 126 -5.87 -21.32 1.28
N ASN A 127 -6.58 -22.01 2.16
CA ASN A 127 -7.58 -21.40 3.01
C ASN A 127 -6.84 -20.57 4.05
N VAL A 128 -6.83 -19.25 3.86
CA VAL A 128 -6.48 -18.31 4.92
C VAL A 128 -7.42 -18.59 6.08
N LYS A 129 -6.86 -18.97 7.23
CA LYS A 129 -7.60 -19.37 8.43
C LYS A 129 -7.91 -18.17 9.30
N TYR A 130 -6.93 -17.30 9.47
CA TYR A 130 -7.08 -16.05 10.19
C TYR A 130 -5.98 -15.06 9.80
N ILE A 131 -6.27 -13.79 10.02
CA ILE A 131 -5.36 -12.66 9.86
C ILE A 131 -5.15 -11.96 11.21
N THR A 132 -3.96 -11.42 11.44
CA THR A 132 -3.68 -10.56 12.60
C THR A 132 -2.69 -9.47 12.23
N GLN A 133 -2.70 -8.36 12.96
CA GLN A 133 -1.70 -7.32 12.84
C GLN A 133 -0.58 -7.55 13.86
N ALA A 134 0.61 -7.88 13.38
CA ALA A 134 1.78 -8.14 14.20
C ALA A 134 2.60 -6.88 14.51
N GLY A 135 2.48 -5.84 13.69
CA GLY A 135 3.24 -4.60 13.83
C GLY A 135 2.48 -3.36 13.38
N ILE A 136 2.91 -2.23 13.92
CA ILE A 136 2.53 -0.89 13.46
C ILE A 136 3.81 -0.18 13.02
N ARG A 137 3.69 0.82 12.14
CA ARG A 137 4.82 1.65 11.68
C ARG A 137 6.00 0.88 11.03
N PRO A 138 5.79 0.17 9.92
CA PRO A 138 4.55 0.12 9.11
C PRO A 138 3.55 -0.95 9.60
N PRO A 139 2.25 -0.82 9.24
CA PRO A 139 1.26 -1.87 9.44
C PRO A 139 1.74 -3.20 8.85
N LEU A 140 1.91 -4.20 9.71
CA LEU A 140 2.36 -5.54 9.36
C LEU A 140 1.27 -6.54 9.70
N PHE A 141 0.76 -7.22 8.68
CA PHE A 141 -0.25 -8.25 8.77
C PHE A 141 0.35 -9.63 8.54
N ILE A 142 -0.08 -10.59 9.34
CA ILE A 142 0.27 -12.00 9.17
C ILE A 142 -0.97 -12.77 8.75
N LEU A 143 -0.89 -13.43 7.60
CA LEU A 143 -1.90 -14.36 7.10
C LEU A 143 -1.50 -15.79 7.48
N PHE A 144 -2.36 -16.47 8.23
CA PHE A 144 -2.14 -17.86 8.58
C PHE A 144 -2.88 -18.78 7.62
N THR A 145 -2.16 -19.58 6.85
CA THR A 145 -2.74 -20.51 5.87
C THR A 145 -2.64 -21.95 6.35
N SER A 146 -3.63 -22.78 5.97
CA SER A 146 -3.50 -24.24 6.10
C SER A 146 -2.50 -24.73 5.06
N GLY A 147 -1.30 -25.12 5.49
CA GLY A 147 -0.16 -25.50 4.62
C GLY A 147 -0.40 -26.78 3.80
N GLY A 148 -1.29 -26.70 2.81
CA GLY A 148 -1.66 -27.79 1.91
C GLY A 148 -0.85 -27.87 0.62
N GLY A 149 0.17 -27.02 0.45
CA GLY A 149 1.04 -27.04 -0.72
C GLY A 149 2.35 -26.31 -0.45
N LYS A 150 3.41 -26.65 -1.20
CA LYS A 150 4.72 -25.98 -1.15
C LYS A 150 4.69 -24.54 -1.70
N ALA A 151 3.60 -24.15 -2.37
CA ALA A 151 3.42 -22.82 -2.92
C ALA A 151 2.58 -21.98 -1.96
N GLY A 152 3.04 -20.76 -1.65
CA GLY A 152 2.27 -19.77 -0.90
C GLY A 152 1.17 -19.11 -1.75
N LEU A 153 0.50 -18.12 -1.17
CA LEU A 153 -0.49 -17.30 -1.87
C LEU A 153 0.14 -16.60 -3.07
N HIS A 154 -0.57 -16.60 -4.20
CA HIS A 154 -0.11 -15.88 -5.39
C HIS A 154 -0.03 -14.37 -5.12
N PHE A 155 0.95 -13.68 -5.70
CA PHE A 155 1.19 -12.25 -5.43
C PHE A 155 -0.05 -11.38 -5.73
N SER A 156 -0.85 -11.73 -6.74
CA SER A 156 -2.06 -10.98 -7.09
C SER A 156 -3.10 -11.02 -5.97
N TYR A 157 -3.19 -12.13 -5.23
CA TYR A 157 -4.10 -12.27 -4.10
C TYR A 157 -3.59 -11.49 -2.89
N LEU A 158 -2.28 -11.48 -2.64
CA LEU A 158 -1.68 -10.62 -1.61
C LEU A 158 -1.92 -9.14 -1.89
N ARG A 159 -1.74 -8.71 -3.15
CA ARG A 159 -2.00 -7.32 -3.58
C ARG A 159 -3.48 -6.95 -3.46
N TYR A 160 -4.38 -7.88 -3.77
CA TYR A 160 -5.81 -7.68 -3.55
C TYR A 160 -6.13 -7.47 -2.07
N ILE A 161 -5.61 -8.31 -1.18
CA ILE A 161 -5.79 -8.14 0.28
C ILE A 161 -5.20 -6.81 0.75
N GLU A 162 -4.02 -6.43 0.27
CA GLU A 162 -3.38 -5.15 0.58
C GLU A 162 -4.28 -3.97 0.23
N ASN A 163 -4.88 -3.97 -0.96
CA ASN A 163 -5.79 -2.92 -1.41
C ASN A 163 -7.04 -2.86 -0.53
N CYS A 164 -7.68 -4.00 -0.24
CA CYS A 164 -8.85 -4.01 0.63
C CYS A 164 -8.51 -3.53 2.06
N LEU A 165 -7.35 -3.90 2.60
CA LEU A 165 -6.90 -3.40 3.91
C LEU A 165 -6.70 -1.89 3.90
N ARG A 166 -6.13 -1.36 2.81
CA ARG A 166 -5.89 0.07 2.64
C ARG A 166 -7.20 0.85 2.52
N GLU A 167 -8.18 0.32 1.80
CA GLU A 167 -9.51 0.91 1.65
C GLU A 167 -10.30 0.92 2.97
N GLU A 168 -10.34 -0.20 3.69
CA GLU A 168 -11.13 -0.34 4.92
C GLU A 168 -10.54 0.44 6.11
N PHE A 169 -9.22 0.41 6.25
CA PHE A 169 -8.53 0.94 7.45
C PHE A 169 -7.75 2.23 7.18
N GLU A 170 -7.93 2.84 6.00
CA GLU A 170 -7.36 4.14 5.62
C GLU A 170 -5.85 4.27 5.91
N PHE A 171 -5.04 3.31 5.43
CA PHE A 171 -3.57 3.34 5.59
C PHE A 171 -2.86 4.40 4.74
N PHE A 172 -3.35 5.63 4.75
CA PHE A 172 -2.89 6.78 3.98
C PHE A 172 -1.36 6.92 4.00
N ALA A 173 -0.77 7.07 2.80
CA ALA A 173 0.66 7.31 2.60
C ALA A 173 1.60 6.30 3.26
N THR A 174 1.12 5.11 3.64
CA THR A 174 1.89 4.18 4.47
C THR A 174 1.96 2.81 3.82
N PRO A 175 3.15 2.19 3.67
CA PRO A 175 3.24 0.86 3.09
C PRO A 175 2.59 -0.18 4.00
N VAL A 176 1.81 -1.09 3.41
CA VAL A 176 1.17 -2.20 4.11
C VAL A 176 2.00 -3.46 3.84
N ARG A 177 2.43 -4.14 4.91
CA ARG A 177 3.20 -5.38 4.79
C ARG A 177 2.33 -6.58 5.09
N ILE A 178 2.37 -7.58 4.22
CA ILE A 178 1.66 -8.84 4.41
C ILE A 178 2.66 -9.98 4.38
N VAL A 179 2.66 -10.79 5.43
CA VAL A 179 3.51 -11.99 5.54
C VAL A 179 2.63 -13.21 5.67
N GLU A 180 2.84 -14.19 4.80
CA GLU A 180 2.21 -15.50 4.94
C GLU A 180 2.98 -16.35 5.96
N ARG A 181 2.23 -17.04 6.84
CA ARG A 181 2.76 -18.09 7.72
C ARG A 181 1.95 -19.36 7.56
N HIS A 182 2.61 -20.45 7.23
CA HIS A 182 2.01 -21.77 7.26
C HIS A 182 1.92 -22.28 8.70
N ARG A 183 0.74 -22.73 9.11
CA ARG A 183 0.62 -23.47 10.37
C ARG A 183 1.21 -24.85 10.15
N GLY A 184 2.43 -25.08 10.64
CA GLY A 184 2.99 -26.44 10.69
C GLY A 184 2.03 -27.37 11.44
N LYS A 185 1.82 -28.59 10.94
CA LYS A 185 1.18 -29.64 11.75
C LYS A 185 2.02 -29.76 13.02
N LYS A 186 1.50 -29.30 14.17
CA LYS A 186 2.04 -29.70 15.47
C LYS A 186 1.99 -31.22 15.47
N GLY A 187 3.15 -31.87 15.42
CA GLY A 187 3.25 -33.30 15.70
C GLY A 187 2.67 -33.52 17.09
N GLY A 188 1.48 -34.13 17.15
CA GLY A 188 0.89 -34.54 18.40
C GLY A 188 1.79 -35.59 19.02
N LYS A 189 2.58 -35.19 20.03
CA LYS A 189 3.01 -36.11 21.07
C LYS A 189 2.06 -35.93 22.24
N ARG A 190 1.04 -36.79 22.30
CA ARG A 190 0.58 -37.53 23.47
C ARG A 190 -0.67 -38.31 23.10
#